data_AF-A0A2T4UM80-F1
#
_entry.id   AF-A0A2T4UM80-F1
#
_cell.length_a   1.000
_cell.length_b   1.000
_cell.length_c   1.000
_cell.angle_alpha   90.00
_cell.angle_beta   90.00
_cell.angle_gamma   90.00
#
_symmetry.space_group_name_H-M   'P 1'
#
loop_
_entity.id
_entity.type
_entity.pdbx_description
1 polymer ?
#
loop_
_entity_poly.entity_id
_entity_poly.type
_entity_poly.pdbx_seq_one_letter_code
_entity_poly.pdbx_strand_id
1 'polypeptide(L)'
;MYSGFMRNPVTSVDGYTKGMAAIGGSVSVSSTLAPRLFFRVFGLPTEQATPGAVLGWRLMAARTAAISALAARGNATARDLFLPVQVLDKAAWWWAYSRGELPRRTTLMAAAASGAIIGLDVLRRANQTELR
;
A
#
# COMPACT_ATOMS: atom_id res chain seq x y z
N MET A 1 17.20 -28.81 34.95
CA MET A 1 15.99 -27.99 34.66
C MET A 1 16.46 -26.66 34.08
N TYR A 2 16.47 -26.52 32.75
CA TYR A 2 16.67 -25.23 32.07
C TYR A 2 15.39 -24.93 31.30
N SER A 3 14.46 -24.22 31.94
CA SER A 3 13.34 -23.59 31.23
C SER A 3 13.84 -22.31 30.59
N GLY A 4 14.48 -22.45 29.43
CA GLY A 4 14.70 -21.35 28.51
C GLY A 4 13.35 -20.85 28.03
N PHE A 5 12.79 -19.88 28.74
CA PHE A 5 11.71 -19.04 28.27
C PHE A 5 12.22 -18.35 27.00
N MET A 6 11.94 -18.95 25.84
CA MET A 6 12.00 -18.27 24.55
C MET A 6 11.01 -17.12 24.62
N ARG A 7 11.48 -15.96 25.09
CA ARG A 7 10.89 -14.68 24.71
C ARG A 7 11.05 -14.61 23.21
N ASN A 8 10.01 -15.00 22.47
CA ASN A 8 9.82 -14.48 21.13
C ASN A 8 9.99 -12.96 21.23
N PRO A 9 11.03 -12.35 20.63
CA PRO A 9 11.02 -10.92 20.50
C PRO A 9 9.88 -10.66 19.52
N VAL A 10 8.72 -10.27 20.04
CA VAL A 10 7.78 -9.47 19.26
C VAL A 10 8.58 -8.22 18.94
N THR A 11 9.29 -8.24 17.82
CA THR A 11 10.05 -7.10 17.33
C THR A 11 9.03 -5.99 17.18
N SER A 12 9.14 -4.98 18.04
CA SER A 12 8.18 -3.89 18.06
C SER A 12 8.13 -3.30 16.66
N VAL A 13 6.96 -3.33 16.02
CA VAL A 13 6.79 -2.75 14.69
C VAL A 13 7.15 -1.28 14.76
N ASP A 14 8.17 -0.87 14.00
CA ASP A 14 8.66 0.51 13.99
C ASP A 14 7.59 1.48 13.46
N GLY A 15 7.75 2.77 13.81
CA GLY A 15 6.79 3.83 13.46
C GLY A 15 6.57 3.96 11.94
N TYR A 16 7.60 3.73 11.12
CA TYR A 16 7.49 3.78 9.67
C TYR A 16 6.63 2.65 9.14
N THR A 17 6.86 1.42 9.61
CA THR A 17 6.06 0.25 9.25
C THR A 17 4.59 0.42 9.66
N LYS A 18 4.34 0.99 10.86
CA LYS A 18 2.99 1.35 11.28
C LYS A 18 2.35 2.39 10.36
N GLY A 19 3.08 3.42 9.97
CA GLY A 19 2.62 4.45 9.03
C GLY A 19 2.28 3.87 7.65
N MET A 20 3.16 3.03 7.08
CA MET A 20 2.91 2.35 5.80
C MET A 20 1.68 1.44 5.86
N ALA A 21 1.56 0.63 6.93
CA ALA A 21 0.42 -0.24 7.13
C ALA A 21 -0.88 0.53 7.35
N ALA A 22 -0.83 1.68 8.03
CA ALA A 22 -1.99 2.55 8.22
C ALA A 22 -2.44 3.15 6.90
N ILE A 23 -1.53 3.71 6.08
CA ILE A 23 -1.87 4.29 4.78
C ILE A 23 -2.39 3.21 3.83
N GLY A 24 -1.65 2.11 3.67
CA GLY A 24 -2.04 1.00 2.81
C GLY A 24 -3.37 0.37 3.24
N GLY A 25 -3.52 0.10 4.54
CA GLY A 25 -4.75 -0.43 5.11
C GLY A 25 -5.95 0.50 4.89
N SER A 26 -5.78 1.80 5.11
CA SER A 26 -6.86 2.80 4.90
C SER A 26 -7.30 2.84 3.44
N VAL A 27 -6.33 2.93 2.50
CA VAL A 27 -6.61 2.93 1.06
C VAL A 27 -7.36 1.66 0.64
N SER A 28 -6.94 0.50 1.15
CA SER A 28 -7.58 -0.79 0.85
C SER A 28 -8.98 -0.93 1.43
N VAL A 29 -9.18 -0.51 2.69
CA VAL A 29 -10.50 -0.56 3.35
C VAL A 29 -11.46 0.38 2.63
N SER A 30 -11.03 1.61 2.32
CA SER A 30 -11.86 2.58 1.59
C SER A 30 -12.23 2.11 0.18
N SER A 31 -11.29 1.52 -0.55
CA SER A 31 -11.55 0.98 -1.90
C SER A 31 -12.42 -0.29 -1.90
N THR A 32 -12.42 -1.07 -0.81
CA THR A 32 -13.22 -2.30 -0.69
C THR A 32 -14.62 -2.03 -0.16
N LEU A 33 -14.75 -1.26 0.94
CA LEU A 33 -16.02 -1.03 1.64
C LEU A 33 -16.83 0.11 1.03
N ALA A 34 -16.16 1.11 0.43
CA ALA A 34 -16.82 2.27 -0.15
C ALA A 34 -16.27 2.58 -1.55
N PRO A 35 -16.30 1.62 -2.50
CA PRO A 35 -15.67 1.76 -3.82
C PRO A 35 -16.21 2.98 -4.56
N ARG A 36 -17.52 3.28 -4.48
CA ARG A 36 -18.10 4.47 -5.12
C ARG A 36 -17.56 5.78 -4.55
N LEU A 37 -17.44 5.87 -3.22
CA LEU A 37 -16.90 7.05 -2.55
C LEU A 37 -15.41 7.20 -2.83
N PHE A 38 -14.68 6.09 -2.77
CA PHE A 38 -13.27 6.02 -3.10
C PHE A 38 -13.00 6.45 -4.55
N PHE A 39 -13.74 5.90 -5.52
CA PHE A 39 -13.65 6.31 -6.91
C PHE A 39 -14.00 7.78 -7.08
N ARG A 40 -15.01 8.30 -6.39
CA ARG A 40 -15.35 9.73 -6.41
C ARG A 40 -14.23 10.63 -5.86
N VAL A 41 -13.60 10.26 -4.74
CA VAL A 41 -12.46 10.98 -4.15
C VAL A 41 -11.26 10.98 -5.10
N PHE A 42 -11.01 9.83 -5.72
CA PHE A 42 -9.98 9.65 -6.73
C PHE A 42 -10.40 10.20 -8.10
N GLY A 43 -11.60 10.76 -8.27
CA GLY A 43 -12.05 11.39 -9.51
C GLY A 43 -12.37 10.43 -10.67
N LEU A 44 -12.63 9.15 -10.39
CA LEU A 44 -13.18 8.18 -11.33
C LEU A 44 -14.71 8.30 -11.36
N PRO A 45 -15.33 8.73 -12.48
CA PRO A 45 -16.76 8.61 -12.66
C PRO A 45 -17.11 7.11 -12.67
N THR A 46 -17.86 6.64 -11.68
CA THR A 46 -18.22 5.22 -11.56
C THR A 46 -19.00 4.68 -12.75
N GLU A 47 -19.58 5.58 -13.55
CA GLU A 47 -20.37 5.29 -14.75
C GLU A 47 -19.49 5.03 -15.99
N GLN A 48 -18.21 5.41 -15.94
CA GLN A 48 -17.24 5.26 -17.03
C GLN A 48 -16.18 4.18 -16.73
N ALA A 49 -16.22 3.56 -15.54
CA ALA A 49 -15.27 2.54 -15.16
C ALA A 49 -15.61 1.21 -15.85
N THR A 50 -14.70 0.70 -16.69
CA THR A 50 -14.87 -0.62 -17.30
C THR A 50 -14.86 -1.72 -16.21
N PRO A 51 -15.55 -2.86 -16.41
CA PRO A 51 -15.52 -3.97 -15.45
C PRO A 51 -14.09 -4.45 -15.13
N GLY A 52 -13.20 -4.43 -16.12
CA GLY A 52 -11.78 -4.74 -15.95
C GLY A 52 -11.05 -3.75 -15.05
N ALA A 53 -11.30 -2.45 -15.20
CA ALA A 53 -10.73 -1.42 -14.32
C ALA A 53 -11.21 -1.60 -12.87
N VAL A 54 -12.51 -1.88 -12.66
CA VAL A 54 -13.08 -2.14 -11.33
C VAL A 54 -12.44 -3.37 -10.68
N LEU A 55 -12.24 -4.45 -11.43
CA LEU A 55 -11.57 -5.65 -10.94
C LEU A 55 -10.10 -5.38 -10.60
N GLY A 56 -9.36 -4.67 -11.46
CA GLY A 56 -7.96 -4.31 -11.23
C GLY A 56 -7.78 -3.50 -9.94
N TRP A 57 -8.66 -2.53 -9.70
CA TRP A 57 -8.70 -1.78 -8.45
C TRP A 57 -8.94 -2.65 -7.22
N ARG A 58 -9.91 -3.57 -7.29
CA ARG A 58 -10.22 -4.49 -6.17
C ARG A 58 -9.04 -5.41 -5.85
N LEU A 59 -8.36 -5.93 -6.87
CA LEU A 59 -7.19 -6.78 -6.69
C LEU A 59 -6.02 -6.01 -6.07
N MET A 60 -5.77 -4.78 -6.53
CA MET A 60 -4.76 -3.91 -5.94
C MET A 60 -5.08 -3.57 -4.47
N ALA A 61 -6.34 -3.26 -4.18
CA ALA A 61 -6.84 -3.01 -2.83
C ALA A 61 -6.64 -4.23 -1.91
N ALA A 62 -7.06 -5.41 -2.36
CA ALA A 62 -6.93 -6.65 -1.60
C ALA A 62 -5.45 -6.99 -1.33
N ARG A 63 -4.57 -6.87 -2.33
CA ARG A 63 -3.13 -7.10 -2.16
C ARG A 63 -2.53 -6.11 -1.16
N THR A 64 -2.87 -4.83 -1.27
CA THR A 64 -2.37 -3.79 -0.36
C THR A 64 -2.87 -4.01 1.08
N ALA A 65 -4.10 -4.52 1.26
CA ALA A 65 -4.63 -4.88 2.58
C ALA A 65 -3.86 -6.04 3.18
N ALA A 66 -3.64 -7.11 2.40
CA ALA A 66 -2.93 -8.30 2.85
C ALA A 66 -1.50 -7.96 3.29
N ILE A 67 -0.77 -7.19 2.48
CA ILE A 67 0.59 -6.72 2.81
C ILE A 67 0.58 -5.86 4.07
N SER A 68 -0.36 -4.90 4.16
CA SER A 68 -0.46 -4.00 5.32
C SER A 68 -0.79 -4.76 6.60
N ALA A 69 -1.70 -5.73 6.55
CA ALA A 69 -2.08 -6.56 7.69
C ALA A 69 -0.91 -7.45 8.16
N LEU A 70 -0.16 -8.06 7.23
CA LEU A 70 1.00 -8.87 7.57
C LEU A 70 2.15 -8.02 8.12
N ALA A 71 2.40 -6.85 7.53
CA ALA A 71 3.42 -5.93 8.02
C ALA A 71 3.07 -5.38 9.42
N ALA A 72 1.80 -5.07 9.68
CA ALA A 72 1.31 -4.67 11.01
C ALA A 72 1.50 -5.76 12.08
N ARG A 73 1.54 -7.03 11.68
CA ARG A 73 1.85 -8.18 12.54
C ARG A 73 3.36 -8.44 12.68
N GLY A 74 4.22 -7.59 12.12
CA GLY A 74 5.67 -7.71 12.20
C GLY A 74 6.30 -8.65 11.16
N ASN A 75 5.57 -9.07 10.12
CA ASN A 75 6.14 -9.91 9.07
C ASN A 75 7.18 -9.12 8.24
N ALA A 76 8.45 -9.57 8.28
CA ALA A 76 9.56 -8.93 7.58
C ALA A 76 9.41 -8.97 6.05
N THR A 77 8.96 -10.09 5.48
CA THR A 77 8.73 -10.22 4.04
C THR A 77 7.67 -9.23 3.56
N ALA A 78 6.56 -9.10 4.28
CA ALA A 78 5.50 -8.15 3.93
C ALA A 78 6.00 -6.70 4.02
N ARG A 79 6.83 -6.37 5.01
CA ARG A 79 7.48 -5.05 5.12
C ARG A 79 8.33 -4.72 3.91
N ASP A 80 9.17 -5.66 3.48
CA ASP A 80 10.08 -5.42 2.37
C ASP A 80 9.40 -5.43 1.00
N LEU A 81 8.17 -5.94 0.92
CA LEU A 81 7.34 -5.92 -0.27
C LEU A 81 6.63 -4.58 -0.52
N PHE A 82 6.57 -3.64 0.44
CA PHE A 82 5.88 -2.36 0.24
C PHE A 82 6.42 -1.60 -0.98
N LEU A 83 7.74 -1.37 -1.04
CA LEU A 83 8.37 -0.62 -2.11
C LEU A 83 8.17 -1.26 -3.51
N PRO A 84 8.53 -2.54 -3.75
CA PRO A 84 8.38 -3.13 -5.08
C PRO A 84 6.91 -3.16 -5.53
N VAL A 85 5.97 -3.39 -4.61
CA VAL A 85 4.55 -3.38 -4.94
C VAL A 85 4.07 -1.99 -5.33
N GLN A 86 4.46 -0.93 -4.60
CA GLN A 86 4.10 0.44 -4.96
C GLN A 86 4.72 0.89 -6.30
N VAL A 87 5.93 0.43 -6.62
CA VAL A 87 6.57 0.71 -7.92
C VAL A 87 5.83 0.04 -9.07
N LEU A 88 5.46 -1.24 -8.92
CA LEU A 88 4.69 -1.97 -9.93
C LEU A 88 3.31 -1.34 -10.13
N ASP A 89 2.66 -0.93 -9.04
CA ASP A 89 1.40 -0.20 -9.12
C ASP A 89 1.58 1.08 -9.92
N LYS A 90 2.60 1.88 -9.61
CA LYS A 90 2.89 3.11 -10.36
C LYS A 90 3.07 2.88 -11.85
N ALA A 91 3.77 1.83 -12.24
CA ALA A 91 3.94 1.47 -13.66
C ALA A 91 2.59 1.15 -14.32
N ALA A 92 1.74 0.35 -13.66
CA ALA A 92 0.40 0.04 -14.15
C ALA A 92 -0.51 1.28 -14.25
N TRP A 93 -0.47 2.15 -13.23
CA TRP A 93 -1.18 3.43 -13.18
C TRP A 93 -0.74 4.36 -14.32
N TRP A 94 0.56 4.45 -14.57
CA TRP A 94 1.12 5.26 -15.65
C TRP A 94 0.72 4.73 -17.03
N TRP A 95 0.79 3.41 -17.22
CA TRP A 95 0.40 2.77 -18.47
C TRP A 95 -1.09 2.96 -18.80
N ALA A 96 -1.97 2.82 -17.81
CA ALA A 96 -3.40 3.07 -18.01
C ALA A 96 -3.68 4.57 -18.24
N TYR A 97 -2.95 5.47 -17.58
CA TYR A 97 -3.05 6.92 -17.83
C TYR A 97 -2.57 7.30 -19.25
N SER A 98 -1.45 6.76 -19.73
CA SER A 98 -0.93 7.07 -21.06
C SER A 98 -1.85 6.59 -22.20
N ARG A 99 -2.73 5.64 -21.91
CA ARG A 99 -3.79 5.16 -22.81
C ARG A 99 -5.12 5.92 -22.68
N GLY A 100 -5.20 6.93 -21.81
CA GLY A 100 -6.41 7.70 -21.56
C GLY A 100 -7.49 6.92 -20.78
N GLU A 101 -7.14 5.79 -20.17
CA GLU A 101 -8.08 4.91 -19.45
C GLU A 101 -8.33 5.39 -18.02
N LEU A 102 -7.58 6.39 -17.56
CA LEU A 102 -7.67 6.95 -16.21
C LEU A 102 -7.73 8.48 -16.22
N PRO A 103 -8.64 9.09 -15.42
CA PRO A 103 -8.65 10.53 -15.21
C PRO A 103 -7.36 11.02 -14.52
N ARG A 104 -6.88 12.21 -14.90
CA ARG A 104 -5.68 12.83 -14.33
C ARG A 104 -5.71 12.92 -12.79
N ARG A 105 -6.86 13.24 -12.22
CA ARG A 105 -7.05 13.34 -10.75
C ARG A 105 -6.78 12.00 -10.06
N THR A 106 -7.17 10.90 -10.67
CA THR A 106 -6.96 9.54 -10.14
C THR A 106 -5.48 9.21 -10.09
N THR A 107 -4.76 9.49 -11.17
CA THR A 107 -3.32 9.30 -11.26
C THR A 107 -2.58 10.13 -10.20
N LEU A 108 -2.98 11.38 -9.97
CA LEU A 108 -2.38 12.25 -8.95
C LEU A 108 -2.63 11.75 -7.52
N MET A 109 -3.85 11.31 -7.20
CA MET A 109 -4.17 10.79 -5.87
C MET A 109 -3.47 9.46 -5.58
N ALA A 110 -3.45 8.56 -6.58
CA ALA A 110 -2.64 7.35 -6.51
C ALA A 110 -1.16 7.71 -6.33
N ALA A 111 -0.66 8.73 -7.06
CA ALA A 111 0.71 9.21 -6.93
C ALA A 111 1.06 9.66 -5.51
N ALA A 112 0.19 10.48 -4.90
CA ALA A 112 0.37 10.97 -3.54
C ALA A 112 0.38 9.83 -2.51
N ALA A 113 -0.59 8.90 -2.57
CA ALA A 113 -0.69 7.79 -1.61
C ALA A 113 0.54 6.87 -1.67
N SER A 114 0.96 6.45 -2.86
CA SER A 114 2.17 5.64 -3.01
C SER A 114 3.44 6.42 -2.67
N GLY A 115 3.52 7.70 -3.00
CA GLY A 115 4.66 8.55 -2.69
C GLY A 115 4.89 8.65 -1.18
N ALA A 116 3.82 8.74 -0.39
CA ALA A 116 3.90 8.70 1.07
C ALA A 116 4.44 7.35 1.58
N ILE A 117 3.95 6.22 1.04
CA ILE A 117 4.42 4.88 1.42
C ILE A 117 5.90 4.69 1.04
N ILE A 118 6.29 5.10 -0.17
CA ILE A 118 7.68 5.03 -0.65
C ILE A 118 8.59 5.89 0.22
N GLY A 119 8.20 7.13 0.53
CA GLY A 119 8.98 8.02 1.39
C GLY A 119 9.20 7.44 2.78
N LEU A 120 8.17 6.84 3.38
CA LEU A 120 8.28 6.14 4.66
C LEU A 120 9.22 4.93 4.58
N ASP A 121 9.17 4.13 3.51
CA ASP A 121 10.05 2.98 3.35
C ASP A 121 11.52 3.40 3.13
N VAL A 122 11.76 4.47 2.37
CA VAL A 122 13.11 5.01 2.16
C VAL A 122 13.70 5.52 3.47
N LEU A 123 12.94 6.31 4.25
CA LEU A 123 13.37 6.80 5.56
C LEU A 123 13.66 5.65 6.53
N ARG A 124 12.81 4.62 6.53
CA ARG A 124 13.04 3.40 7.32
C ARG A 124 14.37 2.73 6.97
N ARG A 125 14.66 2.56 5.68
CA ARG A 125 15.89 1.90 5.20
C ARG A 125 17.14 2.73 5.50
N ALA A 126 17.07 4.05 5.34
CA ALA A 126 18.15 4.95 5.68
C ALA A 126 18.54 4.81 7.17
N ASN A 127 17.55 4.88 8.06
CA ASN A 127 17.77 4.74 9.51
C ASN A 127 18.30 3.34 9.92
N GLN A 128 17.99 2.29 9.16
CA GLN A 128 18.54 0.95 9.42
C GLN A 128 20.00 0.80 8.97
N THR A 129 20.46 1.67 8.07
CA THR A 129 21.83 1.66 7.56
C THR A 129 22.76 2.44 8.49
N GLU A 130 22.28 3.50 9.14
CA GLU A 130 23.04 4.26 10.15
C GLU A 130 23.29 3.49 11.46
N LEU A 131 22.53 2.42 11.72
CA LEU A 131 22.64 1.58 12.92
C LEU A 131 23.52 0.33 12.72
N ARG A 132 24.16 0.17 11.56
CA ARG A 132 25.07 -0.93 11.22
C ARG A 132 26.51 -0.45 11.17
#